data_AF-A0A9E8FJ41-F1
#
_entry.id   AF-A0A9E8FJ41-F1
#
_cell.length_a   1.000
_cell.length_b   1.000
_cell.length_c   1.000
_cell.angle_alpha   90.00
_cell.angle_beta   90.00
_cell.angle_gamma   90.00
#
_symmetry.space_group_name_H-M   'P 1'
#
loop_
_entity.id
_entity.type
_entity.pdbx_description
1 polymer ?
#
loop_
_entity_poly.entity_id
_entity_poly.type
_entity_poly.pdbx_seq_one_letter_code
_entity_poly.pdbx_strand_id
1 'polypeptide(L)' 'MNAAQFESLALNIGITVLIGFMFFIIYDLGKRSNAGKFGMFVLFFALGLGVLGFIIKTVLVEFWEF' A
#
# COMPACT_ATOMS: atom_id res chain seq x y z
N MET A 1 8.33 -11.56 24.89
CA MET A 1 8.73 -11.17 23.51
C MET A 1 10.16 -10.67 23.59
N ASN A 2 11.06 -11.26 22.79
CA ASN A 2 12.41 -10.72 22.64
C ASN A 2 12.34 -9.33 21.98
N ALA A 3 13.31 -8.44 22.25
CA ALA A 3 13.35 -7.10 21.66
C ALA A 3 13.21 -7.14 20.12
N ALA A 4 13.87 -8.11 19.48
CA ALA A 4 13.81 -8.33 18.03
C ALA A 4 12.39 -8.69 17.51
N GLN A 5 11.59 -9.43 18.28
CA GLN A 5 10.21 -9.77 17.87
C GLN A 5 9.27 -8.57 18.03
N PHE A 6 9.53 -7.71 19.00
CA PHE A 6 8.78 -6.47 19.17
C PHE A 6 9.12 -5.48 18.06
N GLU A 7 10.40 -5.35 17.69
CA GLU A 7 10.84 -4.52 16.57
C GLU A 7 10.24 -4.97 15.24
N SER A 8 10.26 -6.27 14.93
CA SER A 8 9.69 -6.78 13.67
C SER A 8 8.19 -6.53 13.59
N LEU A 9 7.46 -6.75 14.69
CA LEU A 9 6.03 -6.49 14.76
C LEU A 9 5.71 -5.00 14.63
N ALA A 10 6.45 -4.14 15.33
CA ALA A 10 6.29 -2.69 15.26
C ALA A 10 6.58 -2.14 13.86
N LEU A 11 7.64 -2.63 13.20
CA LEU A 11 7.95 -2.28 11.82
C LEU A 11 6.86 -2.73 10.87
N ASN A 12 6.41 -3.98 10.96
CA ASN A 12 5.42 -4.52 10.04
C ASN A 12 4.07 -3.78 10.17
N ILE A 13 3.63 -3.52 11.40
CA ILE A 13 2.42 -2.72 11.67
C ILE A 13 2.62 -1.27 11.20
N GLY A 14 3.74 -0.64 11.53
CA GLY A 14 4.02 0.75 11.14
C GLY A 14 4.01 0.95 9.63
N ILE A 15 4.66 0.06 8.89
CA ILE A 15 4.70 0.06 7.42
C ILE A 15 3.30 -0.17 6.85
N THR A 16 2.55 -1.14 7.38
CA THR A 16 1.18 -1.44 6.93
C THR A 16 0.25 -0.23 7.11
N VAL A 17 0.33 0.43 8.27
CA VAL A 17 -0.43 1.66 8.55
C VAL A 17 -0.06 2.78 7.58
N LEU A 18 1.23 2.96 7.31
CA LEU A 18 1.73 4.03 6.44
C LEU A 18 1.30 3.83 4.99
N ILE A 19 1.29 2.59 4.51
CA ILE A 19 0.76 2.22 3.18
C ILE A 19 -0.76 2.46 3.11
N GLY A 20 -1.49 2.10 4.16
CA GLY A 20 -2.92 2.41 4.28
C GLY A 20 -3.21 3.92 4.19
N PHE A 21 -2.38 4.73 4.86
CA PHE A 21 -2.46 6.19 4.78
C PHE A 21 -2.17 6.72 3.36
N MET A 22 -1.22 6.08 2.64
CA MET A 22 -0.94 6.41 1.25
C MET A 22 -2.15 6.18 0.34
N PHE A 23 -2.88 5.07 0.52
CA PHE A 23 -4.14 4.83 -0.20
C PHE A 23 -5.21 5.88 0.09
N PHE A 24 -5.34 6.29 1.36
CA PHE A 24 -6.27 7.33 1.75
C PHE A 24 -5.95 8.66 1.04
N ILE A 25 -4.67 9.05 1.00
CA ILE A 25 -4.21 10.24 0.28
C ILE A 25 -4.51 10.11 -1.21
N ILE A 26 -4.29 8.96 -1.84
CA ILE A 26 -4.56 8.75 -3.26
C ILE A 26 -6.05 8.94 -3.57
N TYR A 27 -6.93 8.42 -2.71
CA TYR A 27 -8.37 8.60 -2.84
C TYR A 27 -8.78 10.07 -2.68
N ASP A 28 -8.25 10.75 -1.67
CA ASP A 28 -8.52 12.18 -1.43
C ASP A 28 -7.98 13.05 -2.58
N LEU A 29 -6.77 12.76 -3.08
CA LEU A 29 -6.15 13.45 -4.20
C LEU A 29 -6.99 13.28 -5.47
N GLY A 30 -7.43 12.06 -5.79
CA GLY A 30 -8.28 11.80 -6.96
C GLY A 30 -9.60 12.57 -6.89
N LYS A 31 -10.19 12.67 -5.68
CA LYS A 31 -11.42 13.43 -5.45
C LYS A 31 -11.19 14.95 -5.55
N ARG A 32 -10.14 15.46 -4.91
CA ARG A 32 -9.77 16.89 -4.90
C ARG A 32 -9.33 17.39 -6.26
N SER A 33 -8.68 16.54 -7.05
CA SER A 33 -8.16 16.92 -8.36
C SER A 33 -9.26 17.04 -9.43
N ASN A 34 -10.55 16.90 -9.07
CA ASN A 34 -11.67 16.85 -10.00
C ASN A 34 -11.41 15.88 -11.17
N ALA A 35 -10.69 14.79 -10.88
CA ALA A 35 -10.41 13.78 -11.88
C ALA A 35 -11.77 13.20 -12.27
N GLY A 36 -12.24 13.54 -13.49
CA GLY A 36 -13.49 12.99 -14.03
C GLY A 36 -13.45 11.46 -14.03
N LYS A 37 -14.55 10.79 -14.40
CA LYS A 37 -14.64 9.32 -14.36
C LYS A 37 -13.44 8.62 -15.01
N PHE A 38 -12.91 9.17 -16.10
CA PHE A 38 -11.73 8.66 -16.79
C PHE A 38 -10.42 8.96 -16.03
N GLY A 39 -10.28 10.18 -15.49
CA GLY A 39 -9.12 10.59 -14.71
C GLY A 39 -8.97 9.74 -13.46
N MET A 40 -10.06 9.51 -12.72
CA MET A 40 -10.06 8.66 -11.52
C MET A 40 -9.74 7.20 -11.86
N PHE A 41 -10.19 6.69 -13.02
CA PHE A 41 -9.86 5.35 -13.51
C PHE A 41 -8.36 5.19 -13.79
N VAL A 42 -7.77 6.15 -14.51
CA VAL A 42 -6.32 6.16 -14.80
C VAL A 42 -5.49 6.36 -13.53
N LEU A 43 -5.95 7.22 -12.61
CA LEU A 43 -5.31 7.44 -11.30
C LEU A 43 -5.30 6.15 -10.48
N PHE A 44 -6.42 5.43 -10.44
CA PHE A 44 -6.53 4.16 -9.74
C PHE A 44 -5.72 3.06 -10.42
N PHE A 45 -5.60 3.08 -11.75
CA PHE A 45 -4.80 2.11 -12.48
C PHE A 45 -3.30 2.37 -12.27
N ALA A 46 -2.83 3.59 -12.47
CA ALA A 46 -1.42 3.95 -12.34
C ALA A 46 -0.91 3.80 -10.91
N LEU A 47 -1.66 4.29 -9.92
CA LEU A 47 -1.26 4.22 -8.50
C LEU A 47 -1.62 2.87 -7.86
N GLY A 48 -2.77 2.29 -8.24
CA GLY A 48 -3.18 0.96 -7.79
C GLY A 48 -2.25 -0.14 -8.28
N LEU A 49 -1.68 -0.05 -9.48
CA LEU A 49 -0.62 -0.96 -9.94
C LEU A 49 0.61 -0.92 -9.03
N GLY A 50 1.00 0.26 -8.54
CA GLY A 50 2.13 0.40 -7.62
C GLY A 50 1.90 -0.35 -6.31
N VAL A 51 0.71 -0.23 -5.72
CA VAL A 51 0.43 -0.91 -4.45
C VAL A 51 0.04 -2.38 -4.63
N LEU A 52 -0.63 -2.74 -5.73
CA LEU A 52 -0.84 -4.13 -6.11
C LEU A 52 0.50 -4.85 -6.30
N GLY A 53 1.47 -4.21 -6.95
CA GLY A 53 2.83 -4.75 -7.09
C GLY A 53 3.52 -4.95 -5.73
N PHE A 54 3.35 -4.01 -4.80
CA PHE A 54 3.86 -4.15 -3.43
C PHE A 54 3.23 -5.33 -2.69
N ILE A 55 1.90 -5.47 -2.75
CA ILE A 55 1.17 -6.58 -2.11
C ILE A 55 1.57 -7.92 -2.73
N ILE A 56 1.62 -8.01 -4.06
CA ILE A 56 2.05 -9.22 -4.77
C ILE A 56 3.47 -9.59 -4.34
N LYS A 57 4.40 -8.63 -4.28
CA LYS A 57 5.77 -8.88 -3.80
C LYS A 57 5.78 -9.42 -2.37
N THR A 58 5.05 -8.79 -1.44
CA THR A 58 4.99 -9.23 -0.04
C THR A 58 4.45 -10.66 0.06
N VAL A 59 3.35 -10.95 -0.65
CA VAL A 59 2.78 -12.30 -0.71
C VAL A 59 3.75 -13.30 -1.35
N LEU A 60 4.44 -12.93 -2.43
CA LEU A 60 5.41 -13.82 -3.07
C LEU A 60 6.60 -14.11 -2.15
N VAL A 61 7.12 -13.11 -1.45
CA VAL A 61 8.21 -13.27 -0.47
C VAL A 61 7.73 -14.19 0.65
N GLU A 62 6.55 -13.94 1.23
CA GLU A 62 6.11 -14.68 2.41
C GLU A 62 5.56 -16.09 2.10
N PHE A 63 5.03 -16.34 0.89
CA PHE A 63 4.50 -17.65 0.47
C PHE A 63 5.44 -18.47 -0.42
N TRP A 64 6.37 -17.85 -1.16
CA TRP A 64 7.27 -18.54 -2.09
C TRP A 64 8.72 -18.62 -1.58
N GLU A 65 9.08 -17.93 -0.49
CA GLU A 65 10.35 -18.20 0.19
C GLU A 65 10.26 -19.48 1.04
N PHE A 66 10.90 -20.53 0.51
CA PHE A 66 11.68 -21.49 1.29
C PHE A 66 12.91 -20.80 1.89
#